data_AF-A0A314ZWU8-F1
#
_entry.id   AF-A0A314ZWU8-F1
#
_cell.length_a   1.000
_cell.length_b   1.000
_cell.length_c   1.000
_cell.angle_alpha   90.00
_cell.angle_beta   90.00
_cell.angle_gamma   90.00
#
_symmetry.space_group_name_H-M   'P 1'
#
loop_
_entity.id
_entity.type
_entity.pdbx_description
1 polymer ?
#
loop_
_entity_poly.entity_id
_entity_poly.type
_entity_poly.pdbx_seq_one_letter_code
_entity_poly.pdbx_strand_id
1 'polypeptide(L)'
;MEFVERTVHIGKISFPYISGFFSFREGEGTIRAYQKLNHKPDLLMINACGITHPANAGFTSHIGVILDKPTIGITKRIFCGRAKMPQKEKKPSHCIMKEHKKVGSLKYCPKQNQS
;
A
#
# COMPACT_ATOMS: atom_id res chain seq x y z
N MET A 1 11.33 -11.45 -14.15
CA MET A 1 11.72 -10.82 -12.86
C MET A 1 12.66 -11.78 -12.18
N GLU A 2 13.80 -11.28 -11.72
CA GLU A 2 14.80 -12.05 -10.98
C GLU A 2 14.81 -11.54 -9.53
N PHE A 3 15.07 -12.44 -8.58
CA PHE A 3 15.20 -12.09 -7.18
C PHE A 3 16.62 -11.59 -6.89
N VAL A 4 16.75 -10.37 -6.36
CA VAL A 4 18.04 -9.75 -6.06
C VAL A 4 18.39 -9.85 -4.58
N GLU A 5 17.47 -9.45 -3.70
CA GLU A 5 17.77 -9.31 -2.28
C GLU A 5 16.50 -9.40 -1.41
N ARG A 6 16.67 -9.84 -0.16
CA ARG A 6 15.64 -9.79 0.88
C ARG A 6 16.25 -9.40 2.21
N THR A 7 15.59 -8.47 2.90
CA THR A 7 15.90 -8.10 4.29
C THR A 7 14.67 -8.25 5.16
N VAL A 8 14.90 -8.44 6.46
CA VAL A 8 13.85 -8.50 7.48
C VAL A 8 14.30 -7.70 8.69
N HIS A 9 13.36 -7.00 9.31
CA HIS A 9 13.54 -6.39 10.62
C HIS A 9 12.53 -7.00 11.59
N ILE A 10 13.00 -7.38 12.78
CA ILE A 10 12.18 -7.88 13.88
C ILE A 10 12.35 -6.90 15.02
N GLY A 11 11.24 -6.43 15.57
CA GLY A 11 11.20 -5.43 16.64
C GLY A 11 9.93 -5.54 17.46
N LYS A 12 9.89 -4.84 18.60
CA LYS A 12 8.69 -4.76 19.44
C LYS A 12 7.77 -3.66 18.89
N ILE A 13 6.47 -3.91 19.01
CA ILE A 13 5.45 -2.92 18.66
C ILE A 13 5.07 -2.15 19.91
N SER A 14 5.17 -0.83 19.85
CA SER A 14 4.82 0.08 20.95
C SER A 14 3.47 0.78 20.77
N PHE A 15 2.87 0.71 19.58
CA PHE A 15 1.62 1.39 19.25
C PHE A 15 0.44 0.39 19.09
N PRO A 16 -0.73 0.65 19.68
CA PRO A 16 -1.88 -0.24 19.58
C PRO A 16 -2.44 -0.32 18.14
N TYR A 17 -3.21 -1.36 17.83
CA TYR A 17 -3.88 -1.44 16.54
C TYR A 17 -5.10 -0.50 16.50
N ILE A 18 -4.96 0.61 15.79
CA ILE A 18 -6.04 1.57 15.55
C ILE A 18 -6.19 1.74 14.03
N SER A 19 -7.42 1.54 13.54
CA SER A 19 -7.73 1.71 12.11
C SER A 19 -7.35 3.11 11.64
N GLY A 20 -6.56 3.20 10.58
CA GLY A 20 -6.03 4.45 10.03
C GLY A 20 -4.68 4.92 10.62
N PHE A 21 -4.18 4.27 11.67
CA PHE A 21 -2.89 4.60 12.30
C PHE A 21 -1.84 3.48 12.12
N PHE A 22 -2.03 2.61 11.12
CA PHE A 22 -1.12 1.48 10.85
C PHE A 22 0.34 1.91 10.64
N SER A 23 0.55 3.12 10.09
CA SER A 23 1.86 3.77 9.94
C SER A 23 2.66 3.87 11.23
N PHE A 24 2.01 4.19 12.34
CA PHE A 24 2.67 4.35 13.63
C PHE A 24 3.04 3.00 14.26
N ARG A 25 2.36 1.94 13.84
CA ARG A 25 2.59 0.59 14.34
C ARG A 25 3.73 -0.13 13.61
N GLU A 26 3.73 -0.08 12.28
CA GLU A 26 4.65 -0.88 11.45
C GLU A 26 5.66 -0.04 10.65
N GLY A 27 5.52 1.29 10.67
CA GLY A 27 6.30 2.18 9.83
C GLY A 27 7.79 2.12 10.15
N GLU A 28 8.13 2.19 11.44
CA GLU A 28 9.51 2.10 11.90
C GLU A 28 10.17 0.78 11.49
N GLY A 29 9.48 -0.34 11.70
CA GLY A 29 10.00 -1.65 11.31
C GLY A 29 10.23 -1.76 9.79
N THR A 30 9.35 -1.17 8.99
CA THR A 30 9.48 -1.13 7.53
C THR A 30 10.66 -0.28 7.09
N ILE A 31 10.85 0.90 7.68
CA ILE A 31 12.00 1.78 7.41
C ILE A 31 13.31 1.07 7.76
N ARG A 32 13.38 0.43 8.94
CA ARG A 32 14.55 -0.33 9.37
C ARG A 32 14.86 -1.52 8.44
N ALA A 33 13.83 -2.21 7.93
CA ALA A 33 14.02 -3.27 6.94
C ALA A 33 14.56 -2.73 5.60
N TYR A 34 13.98 -1.63 5.11
CA TYR A 34 14.44 -0.96 3.89
C TYR A 34 15.88 -0.45 4.01
N GLN A 35 16.28 0.09 5.16
CA GLN A 35 17.63 0.58 5.40
C GLN A 35 18.69 -0.52 5.27
N LYS A 36 18.36 -1.77 5.63
CA LYS A 36 19.25 -2.93 5.48
C LYS A 36 19.51 -3.35 4.03
N LEU A 37 18.68 -2.93 3.07
CA LEU A 37 18.88 -3.30 1.67
C LEU A 37 20.17 -2.69 1.14
N ASN A 38 21.01 -3.49 0.50
CA ASN A 38 22.16 -2.98 -0.23
C ASN A 38 21.69 -2.33 -1.55
N HIS A 39 20.70 -2.92 -2.21
CA HIS A 39 20.13 -2.40 -3.45
C HIS A 39 18.83 -1.63 -3.15
N LYS A 40 18.87 -0.29 -3.28
CA LYS A 40 17.69 0.54 -3.05
C LYS A 40 16.78 0.55 -4.29
N PRO A 41 15.52 0.08 -4.20
CA PRO A 41 14.61 0.09 -5.33
C PRO A 41 14.17 1.51 -5.71
N ASP A 42 13.96 1.75 -7.01
CA ASP A 42 13.43 3.01 -7.54
C ASP A 42 11.93 3.20 -7.26
N LEU A 43 11.21 2.10 -6.98
CA LEU A 43 9.79 2.08 -6.69
C LEU A 43 9.48 1.03 -5.61
N LEU A 44 8.74 1.42 -4.58
CA LEU A 44 8.22 0.50 -3.56
C LEU A 44 6.76 0.13 -3.84
N MET A 45 6.50 -1.16 -3.99
CA MET A 45 5.15 -1.72 -4.05
C MET A 45 4.78 -2.25 -2.67
N ILE A 46 3.82 -1.62 -2.00
CA ILE A 46 3.50 -1.90 -0.59
C ILE A 46 2.08 -2.45 -0.49
N ASN A 47 1.89 -3.55 0.26
CA ASN A 47 0.58 -4.13 0.53
C ASN A 47 -0.23 -3.32 1.58
N ALA A 48 -0.46 -2.04 1.28
CA ALA A 48 -1.21 -1.14 2.13
C ALA A 48 -1.80 0.03 1.32
N CYS A 49 -2.76 0.76 1.91
CA CYS A 49 -3.35 1.93 1.27
C CYS A 49 -2.39 3.13 1.31
N GLY A 50 -2.50 4.00 0.31
CA GLY A 50 -1.81 5.30 0.25
C GLY A 50 -2.81 6.44 0.34
N ILE A 51 -3.04 7.13 -0.77
CA ILE A 51 -3.99 8.26 -0.86
C ILE A 51 -5.45 7.84 -0.58
N THR A 52 -5.78 6.56 -0.77
CA THR A 52 -7.09 5.96 -0.41
C THR A 52 -7.26 5.81 1.10
N HIS A 53 -7.05 6.88 1.85
CA HIS A 53 -7.12 7.01 3.30
C HIS A 53 -7.95 8.25 3.69
N PRO A 54 -8.66 8.30 4.83
CA PRO A 54 -9.38 9.50 5.27
C PRO A 54 -8.52 10.76 5.25
N ALA A 55 -7.31 10.68 5.79
CA ALA A 55 -6.34 11.79 5.80
C ALA A 55 -5.50 11.94 4.50
N ASN A 56 -5.82 11.21 3.42
CA ASN A 56 -5.00 11.10 2.20
C ASN A 56 -3.54 10.62 2.42
N ALA A 57 -3.21 10.18 3.63
CA ALA A 57 -1.89 9.77 4.08
C ALA A 57 -1.95 8.37 4.71
N GLY A 58 -2.26 7.35 3.92
CA GLY A 58 -2.15 5.96 4.34
C GLY A 58 -0.70 5.50 4.48
N PHE A 59 -0.51 4.25 4.92
CA PHE A 59 0.80 3.64 5.16
C PHE A 59 1.77 3.79 4.00
N THR A 60 1.33 3.48 2.78
CA THR A 60 2.18 3.55 1.59
C THR A 60 2.66 4.99 1.35
N SER A 61 1.76 5.97 1.43
CA SER A 61 2.12 7.39 1.26
C SER A 61 3.09 7.86 2.34
N HIS A 62 2.84 7.46 3.59
CA HIS A 62 3.69 7.79 4.74
C HIS A 62 5.12 7.26 4.57
N ILE A 63 5.27 5.99 4.17
CA ILE A 63 6.58 5.40 3.89
C ILE A 63 7.28 6.12 2.74
N GLY A 64 6.56 6.46 1.67
CA GLY A 64 7.13 7.17 0.52
C GLY A 64 7.69 8.54 0.88
N VAL A 65 6.96 9.30 1.71
CA VAL A 65 7.42 10.60 2.21
C VAL A 65 8.66 10.45 3.10
N ILE A 66 8.67 9.50 4.04
CA ILE A 66 9.81 9.33 4.95
C ILE A 66 11.07 8.87 4.22
N LEU A 67 10.94 7.94 3.27
CA LEU A 67 12.08 7.39 2.54
C LEU A 67 12.52 8.26 1.36
N ASP A 68 11.76 9.31 1.04
CA ASP A 68 11.87 10.08 -0.19
C ASP A 68 11.94 9.17 -1.44
N LYS A 69 10.94 8.29 -1.55
CA LYS A 69 10.85 7.30 -2.64
C LYS A 69 9.47 7.25 -3.28
N PRO A 70 9.39 7.00 -4.60
CA PRO A 70 8.15 6.64 -5.26
C PRO A 70 7.55 5.37 -4.62
N THR A 71 6.25 5.41 -4.34
CA THR A 71 5.52 4.28 -3.75
C THR A 71 4.17 4.05 -4.41
N ILE A 72 3.76 2.78 -4.51
CA ILE A 72 2.43 2.37 -4.96
C ILE A 72 1.84 1.38 -3.96
N GLY A 73 0.63 1.69 -3.50
CA GLY A 73 -0.13 0.85 -2.58
C GLY A 73 -0.99 -0.15 -3.34
N ILE A 74 -0.91 -1.42 -3.00
CA ILE A 74 -1.66 -2.51 -3.63
C ILE A 74 -2.44 -3.23 -2.55
N THR A 75 -3.76 -3.13 -2.56
CA THR A 75 -4.61 -3.72 -1.53
C THR A 75 -5.76 -4.53 -2.14
N LYS A 76 -6.23 -5.54 -1.41
CA LYS A 76 -7.40 -6.34 -1.79
C LYS A 76 -8.73 -5.60 -1.55
N ARG A 77 -8.73 -4.56 -0.71
CA ARG A 77 -9.92 -3.81 -0.32
C ARG A 77 -9.68 -2.31 -0.45
N ILE A 78 -10.73 -1.58 -0.82
CA ILE A 78 -10.73 -0.12 -0.81
C ILE A 78 -10.96 0.34 0.63
N PHE A 79 -9.97 1.01 1.23
CA PHE A 79 -10.09 1.54 2.59
C PHE A 79 -10.92 2.84 2.62
N CYS A 80 -10.70 3.74 1.66
CA CYS A 80 -11.47 4.96 1.48
C CYS A 80 -11.68 5.26 -0.01
N GLY A 81 -12.83 5.87 -0.34
CA GLY A 81 -13.27 6.15 -1.71
C GLY A 81 -14.28 5.11 -2.23
N ARG A 82 -14.78 5.34 -3.45
CA ARG A 82 -15.78 4.49 -4.11
C ARG A 82 -15.34 4.14 -5.54
N ALA A 83 -15.60 2.91 -5.96
CA ALA A 83 -15.41 2.47 -7.33
C ALA A 83 -16.55 1.51 -7.68
N LYS A 84 -16.92 1.43 -8.96
CA LYS A 84 -17.77 0.34 -9.45
C LYS A 84 -16.93 -0.94 -9.48
N MET A 85 -17.52 -2.08 -9.12
CA MET A 85 -16.84 -3.36 -9.21
C MET A 85 -16.51 -3.67 -10.67
N PRO A 86 -15.22 -3.91 -11.01
CA PRO A 86 -14.85 -4.28 -12.36
C PRO A 86 -15.34 -5.68 -12.68
N GLN A 87 -15.76 -5.88 -13.93
CA GLN A 87 -16.19 -7.17 -14.47
C GLN A 87 -15.15 -7.66 -15.47
N LYS A 88 -15.00 -8.99 -15.60
CA LYS A 88 -13.99 -9.65 -16.44
C LYS A 88 -13.97 -9.13 -17.88
N GLU A 89 -15.14 -8.87 -18.46
CA GLU A 89 -15.30 -8.66 -19.91
C GLU A 89 -15.58 -7.20 -20.31
N LYS A 90 -16.12 -6.36 -19.43
CA LYS A 90 -16.67 -5.04 -19.82
C LYS A 90 -15.93 -3.81 -19.30
N LYS A 91 -14.88 -3.98 -18.48
CA LYS A 91 -13.82 -3.01 -18.13
C LYS A 91 -13.03 -3.60 -16.96
N PRO A 92 -11.78 -4.08 -17.19
CA PRO A 92 -11.02 -4.79 -16.17
C PRO A 92 -10.53 -3.86 -15.06
N SER A 93 -10.77 -2.54 -15.15
CA SER A 93 -10.46 -1.59 -14.10
C SER A 93 -11.45 -0.43 -14.03
N HIS A 94 -11.64 0.10 -12.83
CA HIS A 94 -12.46 1.28 -12.54
C HIS A 94 -11.69 2.24 -11.64
N CYS A 95 -11.89 3.55 -11.83
CA CYS A 95 -11.28 4.55 -10.97
C CYS A 95 -11.88 4.49 -9.56
N ILE A 96 -11.02 4.58 -8.55
CA ILE A 96 -11.43 4.86 -7.18
C ILE A 96 -11.54 6.37 -7.05
N MET A 97 -12.73 6.85 -6.71
CA MET A 97 -13.05 8.26 -6.56
C MET A 97 -13.25 8.61 -5.09
N LYS A 98 -12.67 9.74 -4.65
CA LYS A 98 -12.88 10.36 -3.34
C LYS A 98 -13.01 11.87 -3.56
N GLU A 99 -14.07 12.49 -3.04
CA GLU A 99 -14.30 13.95 -3.17
C GLU A 99 -14.16 14.46 -4.62
N HIS A 100 -14.78 13.75 -5.57
CA HIS A 100 -14.69 14.02 -7.02
C HIS A 100 -13.29 13.90 -7.66
N LYS A 101 -12.26 13.50 -6.90
CA LYS A 101 -10.90 13.26 -7.41
C LYS A 101 -10.64 11.77 -7.59
N LYS A 102 -9.89 11.42 -8.63
CA LYS A 102 -9.35 10.07 -8.81
C LYS A 102 -8.18 9.86 -7.86
N VAL A 103 -8.29 8.86 -6.99
CA VAL A 103 -7.27 8.54 -5.97
C VAL A 103 -6.64 7.16 -6.14
N GLY A 104 -7.13 6.37 -7.08
CA GLY A 104 -6.61 5.04 -7.36
C GLY A 104 -7.36 4.33 -8.47
N SER A 105 -7.05 3.05 -8.66
CA SER A 105 -7.73 2.18 -9.62
C SER A 105 -8.02 0.82 -8.99
N LEU A 106 -9.24 0.34 -9.12
CA LEU A 106 -9.67 -1.01 -8.74
C LEU A 106 -9.62 -1.89 -9.98
N LYS A 107 -8.85 -2.98 -9.95
CA LYS A 107 -8.75 -3.94 -11.05
C LYS A 107 -9.52 -5.23 -10.74
N TYR A 108 -10.11 -5.84 -11.76
CA TYR A 108 -10.66 -7.18 -11.65
C TYR A 108 -9.49 -8.16 -11.47
N CYS A 109 -9.61 -9.04 -10.48
CA CYS A 109 -8.72 -10.17 -10.29
C CYS A 109 -9.60 -11.39 -10.01
N PRO A 110 -9.59 -12.43 -10.88
CA PRO A 110 -10.24 -13.69 -10.56
C PRO A 110 -9.55 -14.23 -9.30
N LYS A 111 -10.32 -14.55 -8.26
CA LYS A 111 -9.85 -14.86 -6.89
C LYS A 111 -8.50 -15.62 -6.88
N GLN A 112 -7.53 -15.10 -6.13
CA GLN A 112 -6.53 -15.95 -5.48
C GLN A 112 -7.15 -16.43 -4.18
N ASN A 113 -7.18 -17.75 -3.98
CA ASN A 113 -7.64 -18.41 -2.75
C ASN A 113 -7.15 -17.66 -1.51
N GLN A 114 -8.08 -17.32 -0.61
CA GLN A 114 -7.74 -16.83 0.73
C GLN A 114 -7.64 -18.07 1.62
N SER A 115 -6.41 -18.44 1.96
CA SER A 115 -6.06 -19.19 3.17
C SER A 115 -6.15 -18.25 4.37
#